data_AF-A0A1R3V6F7-F1
#
_entry.id   AF-A0A1R3V6F7-F1
#
_cell.length_a   1.000
_cell.length_b   1.000
_cell.length_c   1.000
_cell.angle_alpha   90.00
_cell.angle_beta   90.00
_cell.angle_gamma   90.00
#
_symmetry.space_group_name_H-M   'P 1'
#
loop_
_entity.id
_entity.type
_entity.pdbx_description
1 polymer ?
#
loop_
_entity_poly.entity_id
_entity_poly.type
_entity_poly.pdbx_seq_one_letter_code
_entity_poly.pdbx_strand_id
1 'polypeptide(L)'
;MHDMIVAAMQENRAIIKAHIERMVTIFEAIIREGTEAGELKVEDPAEAARAVNAAFTPFFHPVLIEHCVQHGEDTEDGLRAQIRFILKALGKSA
;
A
#
# COMPACT_ATOMS: atom_id res chain seq x y z
N MET A 1 -7.37 7.85 21.85
CA MET A 1 -7.37 6.66 20.95
C MET A 1 -6.00 6.54 20.30
N HIS A 2 -5.50 7.63 19.72
CA HIS A 2 -4.13 7.81 19.22
C HIS A 2 -3.03 7.15 20.05
N ASP A 3 -2.88 7.56 21.32
CA ASP A 3 -1.80 7.07 22.18
C ASP A 3 -1.83 5.55 22.38
N MET A 4 -3.03 4.96 22.44
CA MET A 4 -3.22 3.50 22.53
C MET A 4 -2.80 2.79 21.23
N ILE A 5 -3.12 3.36 20.07
CA ILE A 5 -2.73 2.81 18.76
C ILE A 5 -1.21 2.91 18.58
N VAL A 6 -0.61 4.04 18.95
CA VAL A 6 0.84 4.25 18.88
C VAL A 6 1.58 3.28 19.80
N ALA A 7 1.11 3.10 21.04
CA ALA A 7 1.70 2.14 21.97
C ALA A 7 1.67 0.70 21.41
N ALA A 8 0.52 0.26 20.89
CA ALA A 8 0.38 -1.05 20.27
C ALA A 8 1.31 -1.25 19.06
N MET A 9 1.51 -0.19 18.25
CA MET A 9 2.44 -0.20 17.12
C MET A 9 3.92 -0.28 17.56
N GLN A 10 4.26 0.15 18.78
CA GLN A 10 5.63 0.09 19.29
C GLN A 10 5.96 -1.23 19.99
N GLU A 11 4.99 -1.82 20.68
CA GLU A 11 5.16 -3.06 21.45
C GLU A 11 5.32 -4.30 20.57
N ASN A 12 4.65 -4.34 19.41
CA ASN A 12 4.53 -5.57 18.62
C ASN A 12 5.35 -5.57 17.32
N ARG A 13 6.62 -5.14 17.40
CA ARG A 13 7.49 -4.91 16.22
C ARG A 13 7.65 -6.11 15.30
N ALA A 14 7.73 -7.32 15.86
CA ALA A 14 7.91 -8.54 15.07
C ALA A 14 6.67 -8.84 14.20
N ILE A 15 5.46 -8.67 14.76
CA ILE A 15 4.21 -8.90 14.03
C ILE A 15 4.03 -7.83 12.95
N ILE A 16 4.34 -6.57 13.26
CA ILE A 16 4.24 -5.46 12.30
C ILE A 16 5.21 -5.68 11.13
N LYS A 17 6.44 -6.08 11.42
CA LYS A 17 7.41 -6.42 10.37
C LYS A 17 6.89 -7.54 9.48
N ALA A 18 6.39 -8.64 10.06
CA ALA A 18 5.83 -9.75 9.30
C ALA A 18 4.59 -9.34 8.46
N HIS A 19 3.78 -8.41 8.97
CA HIS A 19 2.65 -7.86 8.23
C HIS A 19 3.12 -7.04 7.02
N ILE A 20 4.11 -6.15 7.21
CA ILE A 20 4.67 -5.34 6.11
C ILE A 20 5.29 -6.24 5.04
N GLU A 21 6.07 -7.25 5.44
CA GLU A 21 6.66 -8.23 4.52
C GLU A 21 5.57 -8.97 3.73
N ARG A 22 4.50 -9.40 4.42
CA ARG A 22 3.35 -10.05 3.77
C ARG A 22 2.65 -9.13 2.77
N MET A 23 2.44 -7.85 3.10
CA MET A 23 1.81 -6.89 2.19
C MET A 23 2.65 -6.69 0.93
N VAL A 24 3.98 -6.54 1.07
CA VAL A 24 4.89 -6.45 -0.08
C VAL A 24 4.82 -7.72 -0.93
N THR A 25 4.83 -8.92 -0.33
CA THR A 25 4.70 -10.17 -1.07
C THR A 25 3.38 -10.27 -1.85
N ILE A 26 2.27 -9.79 -1.29
CA ILE A 26 0.97 -9.75 -1.97
C ILE A 26 1.04 -8.81 -3.19
N PHE A 27 1.55 -7.59 -3.02
CA PHE A 27 1.70 -6.65 -4.13
C PHE A 27 2.63 -7.17 -5.23
N GLU A 28 3.73 -7.81 -4.86
CA GLU A 28 4.66 -8.41 -5.82
C GLU A 28 3.99 -9.51 -6.65
N ALA A 29 3.18 -10.36 -6.03
CA ALA A 29 2.42 -11.38 -6.75
C ALA A 29 1.46 -10.76 -7.77
N ILE A 30 0.67 -9.76 -7.35
CA ILE A 30 -0.27 -9.06 -8.24
C ILE A 30 0.46 -8.40 -9.41
N ILE A 31 1.59 -7.74 -9.16
CA ILE A 31 2.36 -7.03 -10.19
C ILE A 31 3.02 -8.02 -11.16
N ARG A 32 3.53 -9.14 -10.65
CA ARG A 32 4.10 -10.21 -11.48
C ARG A 32 3.03 -10.82 -12.38
N GLU A 33 1.87 -11.17 -11.83
CA GLU A 33 0.73 -11.71 -12.59
C GLU A 33 0.29 -10.73 -13.69
N GLY A 34 0.13 -9.45 -13.36
CA GLY A 34 -0.21 -8.42 -14.35
C GLY A 34 0.86 -8.22 -15.43
N THR A 35 2.14 -8.41 -15.08
CA THR A 35 3.26 -8.34 -16.05
C THR A 35 3.27 -9.55 -16.98
N GLU A 36 3.06 -10.75 -16.45
CA GLU A 36 2.97 -12.00 -17.22
C GLU A 36 1.77 -12.00 -18.17
N ALA A 37 0.65 -11.40 -17.76
CA ALA A 37 -0.53 -11.18 -18.59
C ALA A 37 -0.37 -10.06 -19.63
N GLY A 38 0.70 -9.26 -19.55
CA GLY A 38 0.94 -8.11 -20.42
C GLY A 38 0.07 -6.87 -20.11
N GLU A 39 -0.61 -6.87 -18.97
CA GLU A 39 -1.43 -5.74 -18.47
C GLU A 39 -0.56 -4.64 -17.85
N LEU A 40 0.56 -5.02 -17.24
CA LEU A 40 1.54 -4.13 -16.62
C LEU A 40 2.89 -4.22 -17.36
N LYS A 41 3.66 -3.13 -17.32
CA LYS A 41 5.00 -3.05 -17.91
C LYS A 41 6.04 -2.70 -16.84
N VAL A 42 6.32 -3.67 -15.98
CA VAL A 42 7.23 -3.52 -14.85
C VAL A 42 8.46 -4.41 -15.05
N GLU A 43 9.65 -3.83 -14.96
CA GLU A 43 10.92 -4.56 -15.10
C GLU A 43 11.30 -5.32 -13.82
N ASP A 44 11.12 -4.68 -12.66
CA ASP A 44 11.32 -5.30 -11.33
C ASP A 44 10.01 -5.28 -10.52
N PRO A 45 9.25 -6.39 -10.51
CA PRO A 45 8.02 -6.51 -9.71
C PRO A 45 8.24 -6.31 -8.21
N ALA A 46 9.41 -6.67 -7.67
CA ALA A 46 9.70 -6.54 -6.24
C ALA A 46 9.96 -5.08 -5.86
N GLU A 47 10.66 -4.33 -6.72
CA GLU A 47 10.80 -2.88 -6.56
C GLU A 47 9.46 -2.17 -6.64
N ALA A 48 8.65 -2.47 -7.67
CA ALA A 48 7.33 -1.89 -7.81
C ALA A 48 6.44 -2.22 -6.61
N ALA A 49 6.48 -3.45 -6.08
CA ALA A 49 5.71 -3.85 -4.90
C ALA A 49 6.05 -3.01 -3.66
N ARG A 50 7.34 -2.72 -3.42
CA ARG A 50 7.76 -1.85 -2.31
C ARG A 50 7.23 -0.43 -2.50
N ALA A 51 7.30 0.11 -3.72
CA ALA A 51 6.79 1.44 -4.04
C ALA A 51 5.27 1.52 -3.87
N VAL A 52 4.53 0.52 -4.35
CA VAL A 52 3.08 0.39 -4.17
C VAL A 52 2.73 0.29 -2.68
N ASN A 53 3.40 -0.59 -1.93
CA ASN A 53 3.15 -0.72 -0.50
C ASN A 53 3.34 0.61 0.25
N ALA A 54 4.41 1.35 -0.05
CA ALA A 54 4.63 2.68 0.53
C ALA A 54 3.51 3.67 0.15
N ALA A 55 3.13 3.73 -1.12
CA ALA A 55 2.08 4.61 -1.61
C ALA A 55 0.70 4.33 -1.00
N PHE A 56 0.42 3.07 -0.65
CA PHE A 56 -0.85 2.66 -0.05
C PHE A 56 -0.84 2.62 1.48
N THR A 57 0.29 2.91 2.12
CA THR A 57 0.43 2.88 3.59
C THR A 57 -0.66 3.69 4.33
N PRO A 58 -1.11 4.88 3.85
CA PRO A 58 -2.20 5.61 4.50
C PRO A 58 -3.51 4.84 4.65
N PHE A 59 -3.75 3.84 3.79
CA PHE A 59 -5.02 3.10 3.74
C PHE A 59 -5.05 1.84 4.62
N PHE A 60 -3.92 1.44 5.21
CA PHE A 60 -3.83 0.26 6.07
C PHE A 60 -2.98 0.46 7.33
N HIS A 61 -2.24 1.57 7.45
CA HIS A 61 -1.46 1.87 8.65
C HIS A 61 -2.38 2.45 9.74
N PRO A 62 -2.53 1.81 10.92
CA PRO A 62 -3.49 2.22 11.95
C PRO A 62 -3.40 3.68 12.37
N VAL A 63 -2.19 4.22 12.52
CA VAL A 63 -1.97 5.63 12.89
C VAL A 63 -2.40 6.59 11.77
N LEU A 64 -2.19 6.22 10.51
CA LEU A 64 -2.55 7.08 9.38
C LEU A 64 -4.05 7.03 9.08
N ILE A 65 -4.67 5.86 9.23
CA ILE A 65 -6.13 5.74 9.16
C ILE A 65 -6.79 6.62 10.20
N GLU A 66 -6.32 6.58 11.45
CA GLU A 66 -6.87 7.46 12.50
C GLU A 66 -6.72 8.93 12.11
N HIS A 67 -5.56 9.33 11.58
CA HIS A 67 -5.33 10.69 11.09
C HIS A 67 -6.35 11.09 10.01
N CYS A 68 -6.54 10.27 8.97
CA CYS A 68 -7.51 10.55 7.90
C CYS A 68 -8.93 10.71 8.45
N VAL A 69 -9.34 9.83 9.38
CA VAL A 69 -10.66 9.88 10.03
C VAL A 69 -10.83 11.16 10.85
N GLN A 70 -9.81 11.56 11.63
CA GLN A 70 -9.86 12.76 12.44
C GLN A 70 -9.99 14.04 11.60
N HIS A 71 -9.43 14.05 10.39
CA HIS A 71 -9.48 15.21 9.48
C HIS A 71 -10.67 15.16 8.50
N GLY A 72 -11.54 14.15 8.60
CA GLY A 72 -12.70 14.01 7.73
C GLY A 72 -12.33 13.78 6.26
N GLU A 73 -11.18 13.17 6.00
CA GLU A 73 -10.74 12.85 4.64
C GLU A 73 -11.65 11.78 4.02
N ASP A 74 -12.03 11.96 2.76
CA ASP A 74 -12.71 10.92 1.98
C ASP A 74 -11.69 9.84 1.59
N THR A 75 -11.50 8.89 2.50
CA THR A 75 -10.48 7.84 2.37
C THR A 75 -10.81 6.89 1.23
N GLU A 76 -12.10 6.75 0.87
CA GLU A 76 -12.53 5.91 -0.25
C GLU A 76 -12.19 6.56 -1.58
N ASP A 77 -12.53 7.83 -1.78
CA ASP A 77 -12.18 8.53 -3.01
C ASP A 77 -10.65 8.64 -3.17
N GLY A 78 -9.94 8.94 -2.07
CA GLY A 78 -8.48 8.94 -2.02
C GLY A 78 -7.87 7.61 -2.44
N LEU A 79 -8.39 6.49 -1.92
CA LEU A 79 -7.95 5.14 -2.29
C LEU A 79 -8.17 4.88 -3.78
N ARG A 80 -9.37 5.19 -4.29
CA ARG A 80 -9.72 4.99 -5.70
C ARG A 80 -8.83 5.85 -6.62
N ALA A 81 -8.52 7.08 -6.22
CA ALA A 81 -7.60 7.95 -6.93
C ALA A 81 -6.18 7.37 -6.96
N GLN A 82 -5.67 6.90 -5.82
CA GLN A 82 -4.35 6.28 -5.72
C GLN A 82 -4.24 5.02 -6.60
N ILE A 83 -5.26 4.15 -6.59
CA ILE A 83 -5.33 2.96 -7.46
C ILE A 83 -5.22 3.37 -8.93
N ARG A 84 -6.05 4.31 -9.39
CA ARG A 84 -6.01 4.77 -10.80
C ARG A 84 -4.64 5.33 -11.17
N PHE A 85 -4.05 6.14 -10.30
CA PHE A 85 -2.75 6.76 -10.55
C PHE A 85 -1.63 5.72 -10.66
N ILE A 86 -1.57 4.79 -9.70
CA ILE A 86 -0.56 3.74 -9.66
C ILE A 86 -0.73 2.78 -10.84
N LEU A 87 -1.95 2.34 -11.15
CA LEU A 87 -2.18 1.48 -12.33
C LEU A 87 -1.75 2.16 -13.63
N LYS A 88 -1.98 3.47 -13.78
CA LYS A 88 -1.50 4.24 -14.93
C LYS A 88 0.03 4.31 -14.97
N ALA A 89 0.70 4.44 -13.83
CA ALA A 89 2.15 4.48 -13.73
C ALA A 89 2.81 3.11 -14.03
N LEU A 90 2.15 2.01 -13.64
CA LEU A 90 2.62 0.65 -13.90
C LEU A 90 2.25 0.14 -15.30
N GLY A 91 1.22 0.73 -15.91
CA GLY A 91 0.77 0.41 -17.26
C GLY A 91 1.67 1.00 -18.34
N LYS A 92 1.37 0.66 -19.59
CA LYS A 92 2.05 1.25 -20.76
C LYS A 92 1.75 2.75 -20.79
N SER A 93 2.78 3.60 -20.76
CA SER A 93 2.61 4.99 -21.21
C SER A 93 2.17 4.93 -22.67
N ALA A 94 0.93 5.34 -22.93
CA ALA A 94 0.40 5.50 -24.29
C ALA A 94 1.17 6.59 -25.03
#